data_AF-A0A2G8LNH2-F1
#
_entry.id   AF-A0A2G8LNH2-F1
#
_cell.length_a   1.000
_cell.length_b   1.000
_cell.length_c   1.000
_cell.angle_alpha   90.00
_cell.angle_beta   90.00
_cell.angle_gamma   90.00
#
_symmetry.space_group_name_H-M   'P 1'
#
loop_
_entity.id
_entity.type
_entity.pdbx_description
1 polymer ?
#
loop_
_entity_poly.entity_id
_entity_poly.type
_entity_poly.pdbx_seq_one_letter_code
_entity_poly.pdbx_strand_id
1 'polypeptide(L)'
;MNEVCLCSLFSVEIPLDEVRRKWETTSAPYHIRATGHHYNIFTDLFDGADFLSHVVMKIFFECPDEGFMPVYYGNVITPTEALKPPTVHYDCDAGNLWTLLMVNPDGHLIYNDAEYVHWMIGNIPDEKLSEGDTIFDYLPVFPAKGTGYQRIVFLLFKQDGKVNYSDEIVPLPCRSLPNRTFSTHEFYAKYQDVLTPVGLSFSQCRWDQSVTAIFHDTLDMREPIFEYDVPKLPVLPQMKWPHRKTLNYLKQYLPDD
;
A
#
# COMPACT_ATOMS: atom_id res chain seq x y z
N MET A 1 -16.32 -41.61 34.59
CA MET A 1 -15.11 -41.76 33.76
C MET A 1 -15.55 -42.25 32.40
N ASN A 2 -15.55 -41.37 31.40
CA ASN A 2 -15.45 -41.67 29.97
C ASN A 2 -15.46 -40.33 29.22
N GLU A 3 -14.35 -39.59 29.33
CA GLU A 3 -14.00 -38.59 28.32
C GLU A 3 -13.41 -39.37 27.14
N VAL A 4 -14.26 -39.68 26.17
CA VAL A 4 -13.81 -40.28 24.92
C VAL A 4 -13.19 -39.15 24.10
N CYS A 5 -11.89 -39.27 23.84
CA CYS A 5 -11.12 -38.35 23.01
C CYS A 5 -11.68 -38.38 21.58
N LEU A 6 -12.49 -37.37 21.24
CA LEU A 6 -13.11 -37.18 19.92
C LEU A 6 -12.09 -37.07 18.77
N CYS A 7 -10.81 -36.83 19.07
CA CYS A 7 -9.76 -36.62 18.06
C CYS A 7 -9.17 -37.91 17.47
N SER A 8 -9.49 -39.11 17.97
CA SER A 8 -8.77 -40.33 17.55
C SER A 8 -9.39 -41.07 16.36
N LEU A 9 -10.57 -40.69 15.87
CA LEU A 9 -11.31 -41.45 14.84
C LEU A 9 -11.94 -40.62 13.71
N PHE A 10 -11.82 -39.28 13.70
CA PHE A 10 -12.40 -38.42 12.68
C PHE A 10 -11.44 -37.30 12.26
N SER A 11 -11.44 -36.96 10.96
CA SER A 11 -10.85 -35.73 10.45
C SER A 11 -11.63 -34.53 10.99
N VAL A 12 -11.07 -33.82 11.98
CA VAL A 12 -11.67 -32.59 12.51
C VAL A 12 -11.48 -31.49 11.49
N GLU A 13 -12.57 -31.00 10.92
CA GLU A 13 -12.58 -29.83 10.05
C GLU A 13 -12.90 -28.58 10.87
N ILE A 14 -12.01 -27.58 10.80
CA ILE A 14 -12.19 -26.31 11.51
C ILE A 14 -12.80 -25.30 10.52
N PRO A 15 -13.97 -24.70 10.83
CA PRO A 15 -14.59 -23.72 9.96
C PRO A 15 -13.77 -22.41 9.94
N LEU A 16 -13.01 -22.20 8.85
CA LEU A 16 -12.10 -21.07 8.72
C LEU A 16 -12.81 -19.71 8.80
N ASP A 17 -14.06 -19.62 8.32
CA ASP A 17 -14.85 -18.38 8.37
C ASP A 17 -15.21 -17.96 9.80
N GLU A 18 -15.42 -18.92 10.70
CA GLU A 18 -15.70 -18.64 12.10
C GLU A 18 -14.43 -18.24 12.85
N VAL A 19 -13.32 -18.92 12.56
CA VAL A 19 -12.00 -18.56 13.08
C VAL A 19 -11.63 -17.14 12.66
N ARG A 20 -11.87 -16.78 11.40
CA ARG A 20 -11.60 -15.45 10.87
C ARG A 20 -12.43 -14.36 11.55
N ARG A 21 -13.74 -14.54 11.69
CA ARG A 21 -14.60 -13.57 12.41
C ARG A 21 -14.18 -13.38 13.86
N LYS A 22 -13.80 -14.46 14.54
CA LYS A 22 -13.29 -14.38 15.91
C LYS A 22 -11.94 -13.69 15.98
N TRP A 23 -11.07 -13.92 15.00
CA TRP A 23 -9.79 -13.24 14.90
C TRP A 23 -9.96 -11.73 14.67
N GLU A 24 -10.84 -11.32 13.74
CA GLU A 24 -11.15 -9.92 13.40
C GLU A 24 -11.57 -9.11 14.65
N THR A 25 -12.31 -9.72 15.57
CA THR A 25 -12.80 -9.07 16.79
C THR A 25 -11.83 -9.11 17.97
N THR A 26 -10.79 -9.95 17.93
CA THR A 26 -9.90 -10.18 19.09
C THR A 26 -8.45 -9.80 18.83
N SER A 27 -7.77 -10.53 17.95
CA SER A 27 -6.31 -10.47 17.78
C SER A 27 -5.89 -9.72 16.52
N ALA A 28 -6.82 -9.45 15.61
CA ALA A 28 -6.52 -8.78 14.35
C ALA A 28 -5.80 -7.43 14.51
N PRO A 29 -6.22 -6.50 15.39
CA PRO A 29 -5.53 -5.21 15.51
C PRO A 29 -4.03 -5.33 15.82
N TYR A 30 -3.66 -6.31 16.66
CA TYR A 30 -2.26 -6.57 17.02
C TYR A 30 -1.47 -7.22 15.89
N HIS A 31 -2.08 -8.18 15.19
CA HIS A 31 -1.43 -8.84 14.05
C HIS A 31 -1.27 -7.87 12.88
N ILE A 32 -2.27 -7.03 12.60
CA ILE A 32 -2.22 -5.99 11.56
C ILE A 32 -1.12 -4.99 11.88
N ARG A 33 -1.02 -4.55 13.15
CA ARG A 33 0.08 -3.67 13.60
C ARG A 33 1.45 -4.34 13.42
N ALA A 34 1.60 -5.60 13.80
CA ALA A 34 2.86 -6.33 13.61
C ALA A 34 3.24 -6.43 12.11
N THR A 35 2.26 -6.67 11.24
CA THR A 35 2.45 -6.69 9.78
C THR A 35 2.78 -5.28 9.26
N GLY A 36 2.14 -4.23 9.76
CA GLY A 36 2.46 -2.84 9.40
C GLY A 36 3.92 -2.46 9.74
N HIS A 37 4.44 -2.93 10.88
CA HIS A 37 5.86 -2.81 11.22
C HIS A 37 6.76 -3.62 10.29
N HIS A 38 6.38 -4.85 9.96
CA HIS A 38 7.16 -5.69 9.03
C HIS A 38 7.31 -5.05 7.65
N TYR A 39 6.28 -4.35 7.18
CA TYR A 39 6.27 -3.63 5.91
C TYR A 39 6.69 -2.15 6.03
N ASN A 40 7.23 -1.70 7.17
CA ASN A 40 7.64 -0.31 7.42
C ASN A 40 6.56 0.77 7.16
N ILE A 41 5.28 0.42 7.24
CA ILE A 41 4.18 1.38 6.94
C ILE A 41 4.19 2.54 7.93
N PHE A 42 4.38 2.25 9.23
CA PHE A 42 4.36 3.28 10.27
C PHE A 42 5.59 4.19 10.22
N THR A 43 6.74 3.63 9.88
CA THR A 43 7.98 4.40 9.71
C THR A 43 7.84 5.39 8.57
N ASP A 44 7.31 4.94 7.44
CA ASP A 44 7.30 5.75 6.22
C ASP A 44 6.13 6.76 6.21
N LEU A 45 4.96 6.40 6.73
CA LEU A 45 3.76 7.26 6.68
C LEU A 45 3.56 8.15 7.92
N PHE A 46 4.12 7.76 9.08
CA PHE A 46 3.84 8.40 10.37
C PHE A 46 5.11 8.68 11.19
N ASP A 47 6.30 8.68 10.56
CA ASP A 47 7.60 8.90 11.21
C ASP A 47 7.82 7.99 12.44
N GLY A 48 7.34 6.75 12.34
CA GLY A 48 7.47 5.72 13.37
C GLY A 48 6.36 5.68 14.41
N ALA A 49 5.42 6.63 14.41
CA ALA A 49 4.22 6.54 15.24
C ALA A 49 3.30 5.42 14.73
N ASP A 50 2.76 4.62 15.65
CA ASP A 50 1.88 3.52 15.30
C ASP A 50 0.53 3.57 16.03
N PHE A 51 -0.43 2.83 15.49
CA PHE A 51 -1.78 2.74 16.04
C PHE A 51 -2.33 1.32 15.88
N LEU A 52 -3.43 1.03 16.58
CA LEU A 52 -4.16 -0.22 16.43
C LEU A 52 -5.32 -0.02 15.47
N SER A 53 -5.42 -0.89 14.46
CA SER A 53 -6.54 -0.92 13.53
C SER A 53 -7.78 -1.49 14.23
N HIS A 54 -8.55 -0.64 14.90
CA HIS A 54 -9.79 -1.03 15.59
C HIS A 54 -10.94 -1.31 14.63
N VAL A 55 -10.92 -0.68 13.45
CA VAL A 55 -11.91 -0.89 12.39
C VAL A 55 -11.27 -1.69 11.28
N VAL A 56 -11.87 -2.83 10.94
CA VAL A 56 -11.39 -3.70 9.86
C VAL A 56 -12.05 -3.26 8.55
N MET A 57 -11.25 -2.76 7.62
CA MET A 57 -11.72 -2.45 6.27
C MET A 57 -11.71 -3.70 5.39
N LYS A 58 -12.85 -3.99 4.76
CA LYS A 58 -13.01 -5.01 3.73
C LYS A 58 -13.06 -4.33 2.37
N ILE A 59 -11.94 -4.34 1.67
CA ILE A 59 -11.75 -3.66 0.39
C ILE A 59 -11.73 -4.71 -0.72
N PHE A 60 -12.49 -4.48 -1.80
CA PHE A 60 -12.63 -5.41 -2.92
C PHE A 60 -12.46 -4.67 -4.25
N PHE A 61 -11.50 -5.11 -5.06
CA PHE A 61 -11.40 -4.69 -6.45
C PHE A 61 -12.29 -5.56 -7.34
N GLU A 62 -13.08 -4.94 -8.21
CA GLU A 62 -13.88 -5.66 -9.20
C GLU A 62 -12.97 -6.20 -10.32
N CYS A 63 -12.94 -7.51 -10.47
CA CYS A 63 -12.11 -8.18 -11.47
C CYS A 63 -13.02 -8.84 -12.52
N PRO A 64 -12.82 -8.59 -13.83
CA PRO A 64 -13.63 -9.19 -14.88
C PRO A 64 -13.63 -10.73 -14.85
N ASP A 65 -12.49 -11.33 -14.51
CA ASP A 65 -12.28 -12.79 -14.61
C ASP A 65 -12.55 -13.55 -13.30
N GLU A 66 -12.26 -12.94 -12.14
CA GLU A 66 -12.34 -13.60 -10.82
C GLU A 66 -13.46 -13.02 -9.92
N GLY A 67 -14.24 -12.07 -10.43
CA GLY A 67 -15.32 -11.40 -9.70
C GLY A 67 -14.81 -10.32 -8.75
N PHE A 68 -14.16 -10.70 -7.65
CA PHE A 68 -13.67 -9.77 -6.65
C PHE A 68 -12.30 -10.17 -6.10
N MET A 69 -11.36 -9.23 -6.08
CA MET A 69 -10.05 -9.39 -5.45
C MET A 69 -10.01 -8.64 -4.11
N PRO A 70 -9.98 -9.34 -2.96
CA PRO A 70 -9.92 -8.69 -1.65
C PRO A 70 -8.53 -8.15 -1.34
N VAL A 71 -8.48 -6.97 -0.70
CA VAL A 71 -7.26 -6.43 -0.09
C VAL A 71 -7.16 -6.94 1.34
N TYR A 72 -6.01 -7.49 1.70
CA TYR A 72 -5.67 -7.92 3.06
C TYR A 72 -4.52 -7.06 3.61
N TYR A 73 -3.44 -7.71 4.05
CA TYR A 73 -2.31 -7.09 4.74
C TYR A 73 -1.00 -7.50 4.07
N GLY A 74 -0.86 -7.14 2.79
CA GLY A 74 0.33 -7.37 1.97
C GLY A 74 0.17 -8.41 0.86
N ASN A 75 -1.05 -8.86 0.54
CA ASN A 75 -1.28 -9.68 -0.65
C ASN A 75 -0.98 -8.91 -1.93
N VAL A 76 -0.69 -9.62 -3.01
CA VAL A 76 -0.37 -9.00 -4.31
C VAL A 76 -1.66 -8.72 -5.07
N ILE A 77 -1.80 -7.49 -5.57
CA ILE A 77 -2.88 -7.05 -6.46
C ILE A 77 -2.22 -6.39 -7.67
N THR A 78 -2.62 -6.82 -8.86
CA THR A 78 -2.06 -6.31 -10.11
C THR A 78 -2.65 -4.95 -10.49
N PRO A 79 -1.90 -4.10 -11.21
CA PRO A 79 -2.45 -2.86 -11.76
C PRO A 79 -3.70 -3.10 -12.63
N THR A 80 -3.75 -4.21 -13.36
CA THR A 80 -4.93 -4.62 -14.15
C THR A 80 -6.18 -4.82 -13.29
N GLU A 81 -6.05 -5.48 -12.13
CA GLU A 81 -7.16 -5.66 -11.18
C GLU A 81 -7.55 -4.34 -10.49
N ALA A 82 -6.56 -3.46 -10.27
CA ALA A 82 -6.73 -2.15 -9.64
C ALA A 82 -6.99 -1.00 -10.63
N LEU A 83 -7.54 -1.28 -11.82
CA LEU A 83 -7.86 -0.23 -12.81
C LEU A 83 -9.03 0.67 -12.40
N LYS A 84 -9.94 0.16 -11.56
CA LYS A 84 -11.14 0.87 -11.08
C LYS A 84 -11.09 1.05 -9.57
N PRO A 85 -11.79 2.06 -9.01
CA PRO A 85 -11.87 2.22 -7.56
C PRO A 85 -12.46 0.96 -6.92
N PRO A 86 -11.91 0.49 -5.79
CA PRO A 86 -12.45 -0.65 -5.09
C PRO A 86 -13.71 -0.28 -4.30
N THR A 87 -14.52 -1.29 -3.99
CA THR A 87 -15.59 -1.18 -3.00
C THR A 87 -14.98 -1.32 -1.62
N VAL A 88 -15.28 -0.39 -0.72
CA VAL A 88 -14.74 -0.36 0.65
C VAL A 88 -15.88 -0.50 1.63
N HIS A 89 -15.78 -1.51 2.49
CA HIS A 89 -16.74 -1.78 3.55
C HIS A 89 -16.06 -1.72 4.92
N TYR A 90 -16.73 -1.10 5.90
CA TYR A 90 -16.26 -1.07 7.29
C TYR A 90 -17.43 -0.89 8.25
N ASP A 91 -17.33 -1.52 9.41
CA ASP A 91 -18.35 -1.40 10.44
C ASP A 91 -18.23 -0.03 11.13
N CYS A 92 -19.29 0.78 11.07
CA CYS A 92 -19.35 2.10 11.67
C CYS A 92 -20.67 2.33 12.43
N ASP A 93 -20.60 3.05 13.56
CA ASP A 93 -21.80 3.55 14.23
C ASP A 93 -22.40 4.74 13.46
N ALA A 94 -23.72 4.87 13.49
CA ALA A 94 -24.45 5.94 12.80
C ALA A 94 -24.06 7.34 13.34
N GLY A 95 -23.90 8.29 12.41
CA GLY A 95 -23.61 9.69 12.71
C GLY A 95 -22.12 10.02 12.83
N ASN A 96 -21.23 9.09 12.48
CA ASN A 96 -19.79 9.37 12.39
C ASN A 96 -19.40 9.82 10.99
N LEU A 97 -18.34 10.62 10.92
CA LEU A 97 -17.71 11.02 9.67
C LEU A 97 -16.35 10.33 9.54
N TRP A 98 -15.99 9.97 8.31
CA TRP A 98 -14.76 9.23 8.02
C TRP A 98 -14.01 9.84 6.85
N THR A 99 -12.69 9.64 6.85
CA THR A 99 -11.84 9.94 5.70
C THR A 99 -11.10 8.69 5.27
N LEU A 100 -11.27 8.33 4.00
CA LEU A 100 -10.54 7.26 3.36
C LEU A 100 -9.38 7.86 2.55
N LEU A 101 -8.19 7.30 2.73
CA LEU A 101 -6.97 7.69 2.03
C LEU A 101 -6.30 6.45 1.45
N MET A 102 -5.93 6.53 0.17
CA MET A 102 -5.16 5.51 -0.55
C MET A 102 -3.86 6.16 -1.06
N VAL A 103 -2.72 5.68 -0.57
CA VAL A 103 -1.39 6.23 -0.87
C VAL A 103 -0.42 5.14 -1.30
N ASN A 104 0.58 5.54 -2.07
CA ASN A 104 1.72 4.70 -2.44
C ASN A 104 3.02 5.38 -2.00
N PRO A 105 3.65 4.91 -0.91
CA PRO A 105 4.91 5.48 -0.43
C PRO A 105 6.12 5.14 -1.31
N ASP A 106 6.02 4.12 -2.16
CA ASP A 106 7.15 3.65 -3.00
C ASP A 106 7.07 4.15 -4.44
N GLY A 107 5.96 4.81 -4.81
CA GLY A 107 5.60 5.11 -6.20
C GLY A 107 6.16 6.42 -6.75
N HIS A 108 6.72 7.28 -5.88
CA HIS A 108 7.09 8.62 -6.28
C HIS A 108 8.34 8.64 -7.16
N LEU A 109 8.26 9.29 -8.34
CA LEU A 109 9.26 9.14 -9.41
C LEU A 109 10.44 10.12 -9.30
N ILE A 110 10.34 11.15 -8.45
CA ILE A 110 11.32 12.25 -8.38
C ILE A 110 11.96 12.35 -6.99
N TYR A 111 11.13 12.45 -5.95
CA TYR A 111 11.54 12.52 -4.55
C TYR A 111 11.35 11.17 -3.86
N ASN A 112 12.33 10.75 -3.06
CA ASN A 112 12.29 9.47 -2.34
C ASN A 112 11.43 9.51 -1.07
N ASP A 113 11.32 10.68 -0.45
CA ASP A 113 10.62 10.86 0.84
C ASP A 113 9.17 11.36 0.63
N ALA A 114 8.66 11.28 -0.60
CA ALA A 114 7.33 11.73 -0.96
C ALA A 114 6.47 10.58 -1.46
N GLU A 115 5.16 10.73 -1.32
CA GLU A 115 4.18 9.71 -1.68
C GLU A 115 3.33 10.22 -2.86
N TYR A 116 2.65 9.30 -3.56
CA TYR A 116 1.52 9.68 -4.41
C TYR A 116 0.20 9.32 -3.75
N VAL A 117 -0.72 10.30 -3.69
CA VAL A 117 -2.11 10.06 -3.30
C VAL A 117 -2.91 9.53 -4.49
N HIS A 118 -3.36 8.29 -4.38
CA HIS A 118 -4.15 7.61 -5.41
C HIS A 118 -5.64 7.91 -5.27
N TRP A 119 -6.15 8.02 -4.05
CA TRP A 119 -7.57 8.29 -3.82
C TRP A 119 -7.78 8.88 -2.42
N MET A 120 -8.62 9.89 -2.31
CA MET A 120 -8.98 10.47 -1.02
C MET A 120 -10.41 10.98 -1.02
N ILE A 121 -11.21 10.47 -0.09
CA ILE A 121 -12.57 10.92 0.16
C ILE A 121 -12.69 11.26 1.63
N GLY A 122 -13.09 12.49 1.93
CA GLY A 122 -13.28 12.99 3.28
C GLY A 122 -14.76 13.19 3.58
N ASN A 123 -15.08 13.45 4.86
CA ASN A 123 -16.45 13.69 5.31
C ASN A 123 -17.46 12.61 4.87
N ILE A 124 -17.02 11.35 4.78
CA ILE A 124 -17.87 10.21 4.42
C ILE A 124 -18.87 9.99 5.57
N PRO A 125 -20.18 10.11 5.35
CA PRO A 125 -21.16 9.81 6.36
C PRO A 125 -21.34 8.29 6.49
N ASP A 126 -21.12 7.78 7.69
CA ASP A 126 -21.18 6.34 7.98
C ASP A 126 -20.29 5.54 7.02
N GLU A 127 -20.85 4.67 6.18
CA GLU A 127 -20.11 3.85 5.19
C GLU A 127 -20.32 4.34 3.74
N LYS A 128 -20.98 5.49 3.56
CA LYS A 128 -21.47 5.89 2.24
C LYS A 128 -20.46 6.74 1.47
N LEU A 129 -19.49 6.08 0.85
CA LEU A 129 -18.42 6.75 0.09
C LEU A 129 -18.94 7.72 -0.98
N SER A 130 -20.10 7.45 -1.60
CA SER A 130 -20.69 8.31 -2.62
C SER A 130 -21.25 9.64 -2.09
N GLU A 131 -21.53 9.73 -0.79
CA GLU A 131 -22.01 10.96 -0.13
C GLU A 131 -20.85 11.79 0.47
N GLY A 132 -19.61 11.28 0.40
CA GLY A 132 -18.42 11.98 0.88
C GLY A 132 -17.87 13.03 -0.10
N ASP A 133 -17.05 13.92 0.43
CA ASP A 133 -16.34 14.94 -0.34
C ASP A 133 -15.11 14.31 -1.01
N THR A 134 -15.10 14.19 -2.35
CA THR A 134 -13.93 13.68 -3.09
C THR A 134 -12.85 14.77 -3.17
N ILE A 135 -11.73 14.58 -2.47
CA ILE A 135 -10.58 15.50 -2.50
C ILE A 135 -9.62 15.13 -3.64
N PHE A 136 -9.33 13.83 -3.77
CA PHE A 136 -8.56 13.27 -4.87
C PHE A 136 -9.35 12.16 -5.53
N ASP A 137 -9.62 12.29 -6.85
CA ASP A 137 -10.26 11.23 -7.63
C ASP A 137 -9.37 9.99 -7.74
N TYR A 138 -9.97 8.83 -7.94
CA TYR A 138 -9.22 7.58 -8.05
C TYR A 138 -8.26 7.62 -9.24
N LEU A 139 -6.96 7.43 -8.95
CA LEU A 139 -5.90 7.22 -9.92
C LEU A 139 -5.43 5.77 -9.79
N PRO A 140 -5.56 4.94 -10.85
CA PRO A 140 -5.02 3.59 -10.85
C PRO A 140 -3.55 3.56 -10.47
N VAL A 141 -3.09 2.47 -9.89
CA VAL A 141 -1.68 2.33 -9.53
C VAL A 141 -0.81 2.10 -10.75
N PHE A 142 0.35 2.77 -10.80
CA PHE A 142 1.25 2.77 -11.96
C PHE A 142 2.71 2.45 -11.54
N PRO A 143 2.99 1.29 -10.91
CA PRO A 143 4.35 0.93 -10.53
C PRO A 143 5.25 0.89 -11.77
N ALA A 144 6.29 1.73 -11.80
CA ALA A 144 7.16 1.84 -12.97
C ALA A 144 7.96 0.55 -13.19
N LYS A 145 8.20 0.21 -14.45
CA LYS A 145 8.89 -1.04 -14.81
C LYS A 145 10.29 -1.07 -14.19
N GLY A 146 10.61 -2.18 -13.52
CA GLY A 146 11.92 -2.39 -12.88
C GLY A 146 12.08 -1.81 -11.47
N THR A 147 11.03 -1.19 -10.90
CA THR A 147 11.05 -0.70 -9.50
C THR A 147 10.76 -1.78 -8.46
N GLY A 148 10.28 -2.96 -8.88
CA GLY A 148 9.95 -4.06 -7.99
C GLY A 148 8.50 -4.03 -7.49
N TYR A 149 8.30 -4.44 -6.23
CA TYR A 149 7.00 -4.39 -5.57
C TYR A 149 6.85 -3.06 -4.83
N GLN A 150 5.71 -2.40 -5.02
CA GLN A 150 5.32 -1.18 -4.34
C GLN A 150 4.13 -1.45 -3.42
N ARG A 151 4.09 -0.79 -2.27
CA ARG A 151 2.99 -0.91 -1.31
C ARG A 151 1.87 0.05 -1.68
N ILE A 152 0.64 -0.43 -1.58
CA ILE A 152 -0.57 0.38 -1.71
C ILE A 152 -1.28 0.33 -0.38
N VAL A 153 -1.31 1.46 0.32
CA VAL A 153 -1.81 1.55 1.69
C VAL A 153 -3.15 2.28 1.69
N PHE A 154 -4.14 1.64 2.30
CA PHE A 154 -5.44 2.23 2.61
C PHE A 154 -5.47 2.56 4.10
N LEU A 155 -5.79 3.82 4.39
CA LEU A 155 -5.96 4.36 5.73
C LEU A 155 -7.40 4.85 5.89
N LEU A 156 -8.00 4.51 7.02
CA LEU A 156 -9.28 5.06 7.44
C LEU A 156 -9.07 5.90 8.69
N PHE A 157 -9.53 7.14 8.63
CA PHE A 157 -9.56 8.07 9.75
C PHE A 157 -11.00 8.27 10.20
N LYS A 158 -11.22 8.18 11.51
CA LYS A 158 -12.45 8.67 12.14
C LYS A 158 -12.32 10.17 12.36
N GLN A 159 -13.38 10.91 12.05
CA GLN A 159 -13.46 12.34 12.28
C GLN A 159 -14.35 12.64 13.48
N ASP A 160 -13.91 13.55 14.34
CA ASP A 160 -14.73 14.05 15.46
C ASP A 160 -15.79 15.07 15.01
N GLY A 161 -15.64 15.60 13.81
CA GLY A 161 -16.59 16.52 13.18
C GLY A 161 -16.33 16.69 11.69
N LYS A 162 -17.07 17.60 11.05
CA LYS A 162 -16.85 17.93 9.64
C LYS A 162 -15.51 18.65 9.47
N VAL A 163 -14.62 18.07 8.67
CA VAL A 163 -13.30 18.63 8.38
C VAL A 163 -13.37 19.49 7.14
N ASN A 164 -12.70 20.64 7.18
CA ASN A 164 -12.58 21.52 6.03
C ASN A 164 -11.29 21.20 5.25
N TYR A 165 -11.43 20.55 4.10
CA TYR A 165 -10.32 20.18 3.22
C TYR A 165 -9.98 21.24 2.17
N SER A 166 -10.41 22.49 2.34
CA SER A 166 -10.25 23.56 1.31
C SER A 166 -8.82 23.73 0.80
N ASP A 167 -7.82 23.50 1.65
CA ASP A 167 -6.40 23.62 1.30
C ASP A 167 -5.87 22.45 0.46
N GLU A 168 -6.56 21.30 0.49
CA GLU A 168 -6.16 20.06 -0.21
C GLU A 168 -6.90 19.89 -1.55
N ILE A 169 -7.90 20.72 -1.83
CA ILE A 169 -8.75 20.57 -3.02
C ILE A 169 -7.92 20.87 -4.27
N VAL A 170 -7.85 19.87 -5.15
CA VAL A 170 -7.27 19.99 -6.49
C VAL A 170 -8.37 19.93 -7.57
N PRO A 171 -8.16 20.55 -8.75
CA PRO A 171 -9.08 20.38 -9.88
C PRO A 171 -9.19 18.90 -10.30
N LEU A 172 -10.42 18.39 -10.38
CA LEU A 172 -10.70 17.01 -10.78
C LEU A 172 -11.10 16.92 -12.27
N PRO A 173 -10.71 15.86 -13.00
CA PRO A 173 -9.84 14.76 -12.57
C PRO A 173 -8.37 15.21 -12.47
N CYS A 174 -7.69 14.86 -11.38
CA CYS A 174 -6.31 15.27 -11.14
C CYS A 174 -5.35 14.23 -11.73
N ARG A 175 -4.87 14.48 -12.96
CA ARG A 175 -3.87 13.61 -13.62
C ARG A 175 -2.43 14.17 -13.56
N SER A 176 -2.26 15.33 -12.94
CA SER A 176 -0.95 15.95 -12.71
C SER A 176 -0.24 15.31 -11.52
N LEU A 177 0.91 14.67 -11.75
CA LEU A 177 1.71 14.05 -10.69
C LEU A 177 2.22 15.04 -9.62
N PRO A 178 2.67 16.27 -9.96
CA PRO A 178 3.02 17.26 -8.94
C PRO A 178 1.87 17.59 -7.97
N ASN A 179 0.63 17.63 -8.47
CA ASN A 179 -0.54 17.87 -7.62
C ASN A 179 -0.93 16.64 -6.79
N ARG A 180 -0.43 15.46 -7.16
CA ARG A 180 -0.63 14.18 -6.46
C ARG A 180 0.49 13.90 -5.45
N THR A 181 1.53 14.73 -5.42
CA THR A 181 2.62 14.61 -4.45
C THR A 181 2.07 14.89 -3.07
N PHE A 182 2.23 13.96 -2.15
CA PHE A 182 1.56 13.96 -0.86
C PHE A 182 2.51 13.48 0.25
N SER A 183 2.26 13.92 1.48
CA SER A 183 2.90 13.40 2.69
C SER A 183 1.81 13.07 3.70
N THR A 184 1.64 11.79 4.01
CA THR A 184 0.65 11.35 4.99
C THR A 184 0.98 11.91 6.37
N HIS A 185 2.26 12.04 6.71
CA HIS A 185 2.72 12.62 7.96
C HIS A 185 2.31 14.10 8.09
N GLU A 186 2.59 14.93 7.08
CA GLU A 186 2.22 16.36 7.13
C GLU A 186 0.71 16.56 7.14
N PHE A 187 -0.03 15.77 6.35
CA PHE A 187 -1.47 15.77 6.35
C PHE A 187 -2.02 15.43 7.74
N TYR A 188 -1.56 14.33 8.34
CA TYR A 188 -2.04 13.93 9.65
C TYR A 188 -1.67 14.96 10.72
N ALA A 189 -0.45 15.50 10.70
CA ALA A 189 -0.01 16.54 11.64
C ALA A 189 -0.91 17.79 11.61
N LYS A 190 -1.42 18.16 10.43
CA LYS A 190 -2.33 19.30 10.24
C LYS A 190 -3.73 19.07 10.81
N TYR A 191 -4.23 17.83 10.74
CA TYR A 191 -5.60 17.49 11.12
C TYR A 191 -5.69 16.57 12.37
N GLN A 192 -4.60 16.35 13.10
CA GLN A 192 -4.52 15.42 14.23
C GLN A 192 -5.54 15.71 15.35
N ASP A 193 -5.95 16.98 15.50
CA ASP A 193 -6.93 17.39 16.51
C ASP A 193 -8.36 16.92 16.20
N VAL A 194 -8.63 16.55 14.93
CA VAL A 194 -9.96 16.17 14.45
C VAL A 194 -10.00 14.81 13.74
N LEU A 195 -8.84 14.28 13.34
CA LEU A 195 -8.67 12.97 12.70
C LEU A 195 -7.97 11.99 13.62
N THR A 196 -8.52 10.78 13.72
CA THR A 196 -7.87 9.65 14.40
C THR A 196 -7.74 8.47 13.44
N PRO A 197 -6.53 7.92 13.19
CA PRO A 197 -6.36 6.74 12.38
C PRO A 197 -6.93 5.51 13.10
N VAL A 198 -7.78 4.76 12.41
CA VAL A 198 -8.58 3.68 13.01
C VAL A 198 -8.64 2.42 12.15
N GLY A 199 -8.33 2.54 10.85
CA GLY A 199 -8.26 1.42 9.92
C GLY A 199 -6.98 1.44 9.09
N LEU A 200 -6.36 0.27 8.92
CA LEU A 200 -5.22 0.05 8.04
C LEU A 200 -5.45 -1.24 7.25
N SER A 201 -5.35 -1.17 5.92
CA SER A 201 -5.26 -2.33 5.02
C SER A 201 -4.28 -2.01 3.91
N PHE A 202 -3.57 -2.99 3.37
CA PHE A 202 -2.60 -2.71 2.31
C PHE A 202 -2.34 -3.93 1.43
N SER A 203 -1.91 -3.66 0.21
CA SER A 203 -1.49 -4.67 -0.76
C SER A 203 -0.13 -4.32 -1.35
N GLN A 204 0.43 -5.26 -2.09
CA GLN A 204 1.61 -5.04 -2.92
C GLN A 204 1.21 -5.05 -4.38
N CYS A 205 1.87 -4.21 -5.17
CA CYS A 205 1.64 -4.11 -6.59
C CYS A 205 2.96 -4.15 -7.33
N ARG A 206 2.96 -4.73 -8.52
CA ARG A 206 4.13 -4.77 -9.41
C ARG A 206 3.70 -4.39 -10.82
N TRP A 207 4.66 -3.93 -11.62
CA TRP A 207 4.42 -3.60 -13.02
C TRP A 207 3.76 -4.76 -13.79
N ASP A 208 2.77 -4.43 -14.61
CA ASP A 208 2.18 -5.27 -15.65
C ASP A 208 1.96 -4.46 -16.94
N GLN A 209 1.41 -5.08 -18.00
CA GLN A 209 1.22 -4.39 -19.27
C GLN A 209 0.18 -3.24 -19.22
N SER A 210 -0.74 -3.23 -18.26
CA SER A 210 -1.75 -2.18 -18.15
C SER A 210 -1.16 -0.83 -17.73
N VAL A 211 -0.04 -0.85 -17.02
CA VAL A 211 0.68 0.36 -16.56
C VAL A 211 1.14 1.23 -17.72
N THR A 212 1.58 0.63 -18.83
CA THR A 212 1.96 1.39 -20.04
C THR A 212 0.81 2.24 -20.56
N ALA A 213 -0.42 1.72 -20.56
CA ALA A 213 -1.61 2.49 -20.94
C ALA A 213 -1.92 3.59 -19.92
N ILE A 214 -1.69 3.38 -18.63
CA ILE A 214 -1.87 4.42 -17.60
C ILE A 214 -0.90 5.60 -17.85
N PHE A 215 0.37 5.33 -18.13
CA PHE A 215 1.34 6.40 -18.43
C PHE A 215 0.98 7.21 -19.68
N HIS A 216 0.58 6.53 -20.77
CA HIS A 216 0.29 7.18 -22.04
C HIS A 216 -1.10 7.83 -22.09
N ASP A 217 -2.15 7.10 -21.71
CA ASP A 217 -3.53 7.54 -21.90
C ASP A 217 -4.04 8.39 -20.73
N THR A 218 -3.57 8.10 -19.51
CA THR A 218 -4.06 8.75 -18.28
C THR A 218 -3.13 9.88 -17.81
N LEU A 219 -1.82 9.68 -17.83
CA LEU A 219 -0.83 10.66 -17.36
C LEU A 219 -0.21 11.51 -18.48
N ASP A 220 -0.49 11.20 -19.75
CA ASP A 220 0.06 11.87 -20.94
C ASP A 220 1.60 12.02 -20.89
N MET A 221 2.28 10.95 -20.50
CA MET A 221 3.73 10.94 -20.37
C MET A 221 4.37 9.64 -20.89
N ARG A 222 5.69 9.67 -21.06
CA ARG A 222 6.46 8.48 -21.41
C ARG A 222 6.69 7.62 -20.17
N GLU A 223 6.50 6.32 -20.33
CA GLU A 223 6.78 5.35 -19.27
C GLU A 223 8.29 5.32 -18.95
N PRO A 224 8.68 5.59 -17.69
CA PRO A 224 10.05 5.39 -17.26
C PRO A 224 10.32 3.90 -17.00
N ILE A 225 11.51 3.45 -17.41
CA ILE A 225 11.98 2.08 -17.19
C ILE A 225 13.25 2.15 -16.34
N PHE A 226 13.26 1.41 -15.24
CA PHE A 226 14.36 1.31 -14.31
C PHE A 226 15.03 -0.07 -14.43
N GLU A 227 16.30 -0.11 -14.07
CA GLU A 227 17.08 -1.34 -13.95
C GLU A 227 17.85 -1.29 -12.63
N TYR A 228 18.02 -2.46 -12.01
CA TYR A 228 18.81 -2.56 -10.78
C TYR A 228 20.29 -2.42 -11.11
N ASP A 229 20.89 -1.29 -10.69
CA ASP A 229 22.34 -1.10 -10.78
C ASP A 229 23.04 -1.87 -9.66
N VAL A 230 23.63 -3.02 -10.03
CA VAL A 230 24.37 -3.86 -9.08
C VAL A 230 25.67 -3.12 -8.70
N PRO A 231 25.88 -2.80 -7.40
CA PRO A 231 27.09 -2.09 -7.00
C PRO A 231 28.32 -2.93 -7.36
N LYS A 232 29.23 -2.32 -8.13
CA LYS A 232 30.49 -2.98 -8.49
C LYS A 232 31.27 -3.31 -7.22
N LEU A 233 31.63 -4.58 -7.06
CA LEU A 233 32.45 -5.00 -5.92
C LEU A 233 33.77 -4.21 -5.91
N PRO A 234 34.23 -3.71 -4.76
CA PRO A 234 35.46 -2.97 -4.68
C PRO A 234 36.63 -3.84 -5.12
N VAL A 235 37.25 -3.48 -6.25
CA VAL A 235 38.46 -4.14 -6.72
C VAL A 235 39.65 -3.53 -5.97
N LEU A 236 40.38 -4.36 -5.23
CA LEU A 236 41.61 -3.92 -4.55
C LEU A 236 42.64 -3.43 -5.57
N PRO A 237 43.53 -2.48 -5.24
CA PRO A 237 44.58 -2.07 -6.16
C PRO A 237 45.40 -3.25 -6.68
N GLN A 238 45.73 -3.25 -7.97
CA GLN A 238 46.47 -4.33 -8.59
C GLN A 238 47.85 -4.48 -7.92
N MET A 239 48.14 -5.68 -7.43
CA MET A 239 49.43 -6.04 -6.88
C MET A 239 50.45 -6.14 -8.02
N LYS A 240 51.61 -5.51 -7.85
CA LYS A 240 52.73 -5.62 -8.81
C LYS A 240 53.15 -7.07 -9.05
N TRP A 241 53.15 -7.89 -7.99
CA TRP A 241 53.54 -9.30 -8.03
C TRP A 241 52.52 -10.16 -7.26
N PRO A 242 51.43 -10.62 -7.91
CA PRO A 242 50.36 -11.36 -7.25
C PRO A 242 50.76 -12.83 -7.02
N HIS A 243 51.73 -13.07 -6.13
CA HIS A 243 52.20 -14.41 -5.81
C HIS A 243 51.06 -15.31 -5.32
N ARG A 244 51.02 -16.55 -5.86
CA ARG A 244 50.00 -17.58 -5.56
C ARG A 244 48.56 -17.18 -5.94
N LYS A 245 48.36 -16.15 -6.76
CA LYS A 245 47.05 -15.84 -7.35
C LYS A 245 46.90 -16.54 -8.71
N THR A 246 45.67 -16.90 -9.06
CA THR A 246 45.34 -17.50 -10.36
C THR A 246 45.18 -16.42 -11.44
N LEU A 247 45.14 -16.81 -12.71
CA LEU A 247 44.89 -15.89 -13.83
C LEU A 247 43.57 -15.13 -13.72
N ASN A 248 42.57 -15.70 -13.03
CA ASN A 248 41.29 -15.02 -12.76
C ASN A 248 41.47 -13.74 -11.92
N TYR A 249 42.55 -13.61 -11.15
CA TYR A 249 42.88 -12.35 -10.47
C TYR A 249 43.08 -11.20 -11.46
N LEU A 250 43.80 -11.43 -12.55
CA LEU A 250 44.10 -10.38 -13.53
C LEU A 250 42.85 -9.95 -14.32
N LYS A 251 41.87 -10.84 -14.48
CA LYS A 251 40.60 -10.53 -15.17
C LYS A 251 39.81 -9.40 -14.52
N GLN A 252 40.00 -9.16 -13.23
CA GLN A 252 39.31 -8.08 -12.49
C GLN A 252 39.79 -6.68 -12.87
N TYR A 253 40.91 -6.57 -13.61
CA TYR A 253 41.54 -5.32 -14.01
C TYR A 253 41.57 -5.13 -15.53
N LEU A 254 41.04 -6.11 -16.28
CA LEU A 254 40.87 -5.96 -17.72
C LEU A 254 39.70 -5.01 -17.98
N PRO A 255 39.74 -4.21 -19.07
CA PRO A 255 38.59 -3.43 -19.49
C PRO A 255 37.42 -4.38 -19.79
N ASP A 256 36.21 -3.92 -19.49
CA ASP A 256 34.98 -4.58 -19.95
C ASP A 256 34.95 -4.44 -21.49
N ASP A 257 34.77 -5.56 -22.21
CA ASP A 257 34.64 -5.61 -23.69
C ASP A 257 33.32 -4.98 -24.18
#